data_AF-A0A665WC53-F1
#
_entry.id   AF-A0A665WC53-F1
#
_cell.length_a   1.000
_cell.length_b   1.000
_cell.length_c   1.000
_cell.angle_alpha   90.00
_cell.angle_beta   90.00
_cell.angle_gamma   90.00
#
_symmetry.space_group_name_H-M   'P 1'
#
loop_
_entity.id
_entity.type
_entity.pdbx_description
1 polymer ?
#
loop_
_entity_poly.entity_id
_entity_poly.type
_entity_poly.pdbx_seq_one_letter_code
_entity_poly.pdbx_strand_id
1 'polypeptide(L)'
;STSRVSAMNGVPQRGKLLTLDNMNPKVKRVEYAVRGPIVQRAVQIEKELREGVKKPFTEVIKANIGDAHAMGQKPITFLRQVLALCSYPELLKDNQFPEDAKKRAQRILEACGGHSIGAYSASQGIECIRHDVAHFIEKRDGGIPSNPDNIYLSTGASDAIVTILKLLVSGEGRDRTGVMISIPQYPLYSAALAELDAVQISYYLDEDKCWSLDVKELRRALYAARQHCNPRVLCIINPGNPTGQVQSRQCIEDVIRFAKEENLFLMADEVYQDNVYAEGCQFHSFKKVLFEMGPEYSSKVEMASFHSTSKCYMGECGFRGGYMEVINMDPEVKAQLTKLVSVRLCPPVPGQALLDLVVNPPQPDEPSYATFMKERTAVLAALAEKAKLTEQIFNTVPGITCNPVQGAMYTFPRISLPQKAIDKAKEEGQVPDMFYCMKLLEEEGICLVPGSGFGQREGTFHFRMTILPPTEKLKLVLKKIKDFHLRFTKEFS
;
A
#
# COMPACT_ATOMS: atom_id res chain seq x y z
N SER A 1 -20.92 21.37 34.94
CA SER A 1 -21.25 20.97 36.33
C SER A 1 -20.36 19.80 36.70
N THR A 2 -19.62 19.93 37.80
CA THR A 2 -18.68 18.93 38.31
C THR A 2 -19.41 17.66 38.76
N SER A 3 -19.19 16.54 38.07
CA SER A 3 -19.68 15.22 38.47
C SER A 3 -18.87 14.69 39.66
N ARG A 4 -19.47 14.77 40.86
CA ARG A 4 -18.99 14.04 42.04
C ARG A 4 -19.33 12.56 41.85
N VAL A 5 -18.32 11.74 41.61
CA VAL A 5 -18.43 10.28 41.71
C VAL A 5 -18.32 9.92 43.20
N SER A 6 -19.35 9.28 43.75
CA SER A 6 -19.32 8.77 45.12
C SER A 6 -18.39 7.56 45.19
N ALA A 7 -17.44 7.60 46.12
CA ALA A 7 -16.51 6.50 46.37
C ALA A 7 -17.18 5.48 47.31
N MET A 8 -17.44 4.26 46.81
CA MET A 8 -17.50 3.09 47.68
C MET A 8 -16.06 2.75 48.09
N ASN A 9 -15.80 2.71 49.40
CA ASN A 9 -14.57 2.23 50.07
C ASN A 9 -13.37 3.20 50.23
N GLY A 10 -13.55 4.52 50.14
CA GLY A 10 -12.54 5.48 50.65
C GLY A 10 -11.19 5.53 49.92
N VAL A 11 -11.01 4.75 48.85
CA VAL A 11 -9.87 4.89 47.92
C VAL A 11 -10.29 5.88 46.83
N PRO A 12 -9.57 7.01 46.62
CA PRO A 12 -9.85 7.90 45.51
C PRO A 12 -9.73 7.12 44.20
N GLN A 13 -10.84 7.01 43.45
CA GLN A 13 -10.76 6.49 42.08
C GLN A 13 -9.86 7.43 41.28
N ARG A 14 -8.66 6.96 40.94
CA ARG A 14 -7.76 7.70 40.06
C ARG A 14 -8.44 7.84 38.69
N GLY A 15 -8.83 9.07 38.34
CA GLY A 15 -9.35 9.38 37.01
C GLY A 15 -8.37 8.97 35.91
N LYS A 16 -8.86 8.80 34.69
CA LYS A 16 -8.00 8.50 33.54
C LYS A 16 -7.09 9.71 33.27
N LEU A 17 -5.76 9.47 33.24
CA LEU A 17 -4.77 10.51 32.96
C LEU A 17 -4.80 10.97 31.50
N LEU A 18 -4.92 10.02 30.56
CA LEU A 18 -5.06 10.28 29.14
C LEU A 18 -6.53 10.09 28.73
N THR A 19 -7.11 11.11 28.11
CA THR A 19 -8.51 11.15 27.64
C THR A 19 -8.55 11.65 26.19
N LEU A 20 -9.70 11.51 25.54
CA LEU A 20 -9.90 12.10 24.22
C LEU A 20 -9.71 13.62 24.22
N ASP A 21 -9.90 14.32 25.35
CA ASP A 21 -9.75 15.77 25.41
C ASP A 21 -8.28 16.20 25.41
N ASN A 22 -7.41 15.46 26.11
CA ASN A 22 -6.01 15.85 26.30
C ASN A 22 -4.98 15.04 25.48
N MET A 23 -5.40 14.05 24.69
CA MET A 23 -4.48 13.36 23.77
C MET A 23 -4.02 14.27 22.62
N ASN A 24 -2.90 13.92 21.98
CA ASN A 24 -2.32 14.69 20.89
C ASN A 24 -3.37 14.97 19.79
N PRO A 25 -3.70 16.24 19.50
CA PRO A 25 -4.75 16.59 18.53
C PRO A 25 -4.42 16.10 17.12
N LYS A 26 -3.14 15.97 16.77
CA LYS A 26 -2.71 15.43 15.46
C LYS A 26 -3.16 13.99 15.29
N VAL A 27 -3.05 13.18 16.35
CA VAL A 27 -3.50 11.78 16.39
C VAL A 27 -5.03 11.68 16.33
N LYS A 28 -5.77 12.63 16.95
CA LYS A 28 -7.25 12.65 16.86
C LYS A 28 -7.75 12.81 15.43
N ARG A 29 -6.99 13.48 14.56
CA ARG A 29 -7.31 13.70 13.13
C ARG A 29 -6.87 12.53 12.23
N VAL A 30 -6.12 11.56 12.75
CA VAL A 30 -5.67 10.41 11.95
C VAL A 30 -6.85 9.48 11.72
N GLU A 31 -7.23 9.33 10.45
CA GLU A 31 -8.22 8.37 10.01
C GLU A 31 -7.57 7.32 9.10
N TYR A 32 -7.92 6.05 9.31
CA TYR A 32 -7.39 4.94 8.49
C TYR A 32 -8.49 3.91 8.18
N ALA A 33 -9.27 4.21 7.14
CA ALA A 33 -10.50 3.49 6.82
C ALA A 33 -10.31 1.98 6.53
N VAL A 34 -9.12 1.56 6.07
CA VAL A 34 -8.82 0.14 5.80
C VAL A 34 -8.93 -0.75 7.05
N ARG A 35 -8.91 -0.15 8.26
CA ARG A 35 -9.16 -0.81 9.55
C ARG A 35 -10.24 -0.07 10.39
N GLY A 36 -11.20 0.56 9.71
CA GLY A 36 -12.25 1.38 10.33
C GLY A 36 -13.46 0.60 10.86
N PRO A 37 -14.62 1.27 11.04
CA PRO A 37 -15.83 0.72 11.67
C PRO A 37 -16.35 -0.59 11.03
N ILE A 38 -16.32 -0.70 9.70
CA ILE A 38 -16.74 -1.95 9.00
C ILE A 38 -15.88 -3.13 9.45
N VAL A 39 -14.57 -2.95 9.60
CA VAL A 39 -13.67 -4.03 10.03
C VAL A 39 -13.92 -4.40 11.49
N GLN A 40 -14.21 -3.43 12.35
CA GLN A 40 -14.59 -3.69 13.74
C GLN A 40 -15.89 -4.49 13.80
N ARG A 41 -16.89 -4.12 13.00
CA ARG A 41 -18.14 -4.84 12.90
C ARG A 41 -17.97 -6.26 12.34
N ALA A 42 -17.13 -6.42 11.32
CA ALA A 42 -16.77 -7.72 10.78
C ALA A 42 -16.18 -8.65 11.85
N VAL A 43 -15.27 -8.15 12.68
CA VAL A 43 -14.70 -8.91 13.81
C VAL A 43 -15.76 -9.27 14.86
N GLN A 44 -16.71 -8.38 15.12
CA GLN A 44 -17.83 -8.67 16.01
C GLN A 44 -18.73 -9.77 15.44
N ILE A 45 -19.06 -9.73 14.15
CA ILE A 45 -19.86 -10.77 13.48
C ILE A 45 -19.12 -12.12 13.51
N GLU A 46 -17.79 -12.14 13.30
CA GLU A 46 -16.99 -13.36 13.46
C GLU A 46 -17.05 -13.94 14.88
N LYS A 47 -17.16 -13.08 15.91
CA LYS A 47 -17.37 -13.51 17.29
C LYS A 47 -18.79 -14.06 17.48
N GLU A 48 -19.82 -13.35 16.99
CA GLU A 48 -21.22 -13.79 17.04
C GLU A 48 -21.40 -15.19 16.40
N LEU A 49 -20.80 -15.41 15.22
CA LEU A 49 -20.85 -16.70 14.53
C LEU A 49 -20.20 -17.83 15.36
N ARG A 50 -19.06 -17.56 16.01
CA ARG A 50 -18.40 -18.53 16.91
C ARG A 50 -19.23 -18.83 18.16
N GLU A 51 -20.03 -17.87 18.61
CA GLU A 51 -20.96 -18.01 19.72
C GLU A 51 -22.30 -18.67 19.30
N GLY A 52 -22.46 -19.04 18.02
CA GLY A 52 -23.62 -19.75 17.50
C GLY A 52 -24.80 -18.87 17.10
N VAL A 53 -24.60 -17.54 17.03
CA VAL A 53 -25.63 -16.61 16.52
C VAL A 53 -25.93 -16.94 15.06
N LYS A 54 -27.20 -17.20 14.75
CA LYS A 54 -27.64 -17.50 13.38
C LYS A 54 -27.60 -16.22 12.53
N LYS A 55 -26.93 -16.29 11.38
CA LYS A 55 -26.87 -15.24 10.35
C LYS A 55 -27.21 -15.85 8.97
N PRO A 56 -27.51 -15.03 7.95
CA PRO A 56 -27.75 -15.51 6.57
C PRO A 56 -26.51 -16.12 5.88
N PHE A 57 -25.37 -16.12 6.55
CA PHE A 57 -24.07 -16.62 6.09
C PHE A 57 -23.33 -17.29 7.26
N THR A 58 -22.32 -18.10 6.94
CA THR A 58 -21.57 -18.92 7.91
C THR A 58 -20.17 -18.39 8.22
N GLU A 59 -19.66 -17.46 7.41
CA GLU A 59 -18.35 -16.84 7.60
C GLU A 59 -18.38 -15.38 7.15
N VAL A 60 -17.45 -14.58 7.69
CA VAL A 60 -17.15 -13.25 7.16
C VAL A 60 -16.02 -13.37 6.14
N ILE A 61 -16.27 -12.92 4.91
CA ILE A 61 -15.27 -12.89 3.85
C ILE A 61 -14.59 -11.52 3.84
N LYS A 62 -13.33 -11.50 4.30
CA LYS A 62 -12.49 -10.29 4.40
C LYS A 62 -11.90 -9.89 3.04
N ALA A 63 -12.71 -9.28 2.19
CA ALA A 63 -12.26 -8.73 0.90
C ALA A 63 -11.74 -7.28 1.00
N ASN A 64 -11.42 -6.82 2.21
CA ASN A 64 -11.06 -5.45 2.54
C ASN A 64 -9.54 -5.18 2.58
N ILE A 65 -8.68 -6.20 2.66
CA ILE A 65 -7.23 -6.03 2.85
C ILE A 65 -6.42 -6.78 1.77
N GLY A 66 -5.30 -6.18 1.34
CA GLY A 66 -4.36 -6.82 0.43
C GLY A 66 -3.34 -7.67 1.16
N ASP A 67 -3.80 -8.73 1.84
CA ASP A 67 -2.97 -9.71 2.52
C ASP A 67 -3.07 -11.05 1.79
N ALA A 68 -2.07 -11.37 0.96
CA ALA A 68 -2.12 -12.49 0.04
C ALA A 68 -2.23 -13.84 0.75
N HIS A 69 -1.42 -14.04 1.80
CA HIS A 69 -1.38 -15.29 2.54
C HIS A 69 -2.64 -15.50 3.39
N ALA A 70 -3.17 -14.43 4.00
CA ALA A 70 -4.45 -14.51 4.71
C ALA A 70 -5.63 -14.88 3.78
N MET A 71 -5.49 -14.66 2.47
CA MET A 71 -6.46 -15.02 1.44
C MET A 71 -6.14 -16.34 0.73
N GLY A 72 -5.15 -17.11 1.21
CA GLY A 72 -4.86 -18.45 0.72
C GLY A 72 -3.82 -18.54 -0.40
N GLN A 73 -3.13 -17.45 -0.76
CA GLN A 73 -1.94 -17.55 -1.59
C GLN A 73 -0.88 -18.36 -0.85
N LYS A 74 -0.29 -19.34 -1.54
CA LYS A 74 0.81 -20.14 -0.98
C LYS A 74 2.09 -19.30 -0.98
N PRO A 75 2.91 -19.37 0.09
CA PRO A 75 4.23 -18.76 0.10
C PRO A 75 5.13 -19.37 -0.97
N ILE A 76 6.05 -18.57 -1.51
CA ILE A 76 7.06 -19.02 -2.48
C ILE A 76 8.11 -19.90 -1.76
N THR A 77 8.34 -21.10 -2.28
CA THR A 77 9.13 -22.14 -1.59
C THR A 77 10.56 -21.67 -1.29
N PHE A 78 11.23 -21.08 -2.28
CA PHE A 78 12.62 -20.60 -2.15
C PHE A 78 12.77 -19.56 -1.04
N LEU A 79 11.83 -18.62 -0.93
CA LEU A 79 11.85 -17.57 0.09
C LEU A 79 11.78 -18.18 1.49
N ARG A 80 10.89 -19.19 1.68
CA ARG A 80 10.71 -19.88 2.95
C ARG A 80 11.92 -20.74 3.32
N GLN A 81 12.53 -21.40 2.34
CA GLN A 81 13.72 -22.23 2.54
C GLN A 81 14.89 -21.41 3.08
N VAL A 82 15.22 -20.29 2.42
CA VAL A 82 16.33 -19.44 2.85
C VAL A 82 16.06 -18.82 4.22
N LEU A 83 14.85 -18.31 4.47
CA LEU A 83 14.50 -17.76 5.78
C LEU A 83 14.56 -18.80 6.90
N ALA A 84 14.17 -20.04 6.64
CA ALA A 84 14.29 -21.13 7.60
C ALA A 84 15.77 -21.43 7.92
N LEU A 85 16.63 -21.49 6.89
CA LEU A 85 18.08 -21.66 7.05
C LEU A 85 18.71 -20.51 7.83
N CYS A 86 18.33 -19.26 7.57
CA CYS A 86 18.81 -18.11 8.34
C CYS A 86 18.32 -18.13 9.79
N SER A 87 17.10 -18.61 10.03
CA SER A 87 16.50 -18.67 11.38
C SER A 87 17.05 -19.83 12.20
N TYR A 88 17.42 -20.94 11.55
CA TYR A 88 18.00 -22.11 12.19
C TYR A 88 19.20 -22.65 11.38
N PRO A 89 20.39 -22.05 11.52
CA PRO A 89 21.56 -22.34 10.68
C PRO A 89 22.06 -23.79 10.71
N GLU A 90 21.71 -24.60 11.72
CA GLU A 90 22.04 -26.04 11.73
C GLU A 90 21.44 -26.79 10.53
N LEU A 91 20.35 -26.27 9.95
CA LEU A 91 19.72 -26.81 8.73
C LEU A 91 20.61 -26.66 7.47
N LEU A 92 21.70 -25.88 7.51
CA LEU A 92 22.66 -25.83 6.40
C LEU A 92 23.29 -27.19 6.11
N LYS A 93 23.34 -28.09 7.11
CA LYS A 93 23.85 -29.47 6.99
C LYS A 93 22.80 -30.44 6.43
N ASP A 94 21.54 -30.02 6.31
CA ASP A 94 20.45 -30.88 5.84
C ASP A 94 20.47 -30.98 4.30
N ASN A 95 20.41 -32.22 3.79
CA ASN A 95 20.43 -32.50 2.35
C ASN A 95 19.08 -32.24 1.65
N GLN A 96 18.02 -31.92 2.39
CA GLN A 96 16.70 -31.59 1.84
C GLN A 96 16.62 -30.15 1.30
N PHE A 97 17.54 -29.26 1.69
CA PHE A 97 17.59 -27.89 1.19
C PHE A 97 18.48 -27.80 -0.05
N PRO A 98 18.04 -27.08 -1.11
CA PRO A 98 18.83 -26.94 -2.32
C PRO A 98 20.07 -26.04 -2.06
N GLU A 99 21.14 -26.31 -2.79
CA GLU A 99 22.45 -25.67 -2.54
C GLU A 99 22.44 -24.16 -2.79
N ASP A 100 21.65 -23.67 -3.73
CA ASP A 100 21.45 -22.23 -3.95
C ASP A 100 20.78 -21.55 -2.74
N ALA A 101 19.78 -22.18 -2.11
CA ALA A 101 19.17 -21.67 -0.89
C ALA A 101 20.16 -21.63 0.28
N LYS A 102 21.01 -22.66 0.43
CA LYS A 102 22.08 -22.68 1.44
C LYS A 102 23.09 -21.56 1.22
N LYS A 103 23.53 -21.37 -0.03
CA LYS A 103 24.45 -20.28 -0.41
C LYS A 103 23.87 -18.90 -0.10
N ARG A 104 22.59 -18.67 -0.40
CA ARG A 104 21.91 -17.42 -0.04
C ARG A 104 21.88 -17.21 1.48
N ALA A 105 21.50 -18.24 2.24
CA ALA A 105 21.46 -18.17 3.70
C ALA A 105 22.84 -17.89 4.31
N GLN A 106 23.89 -18.58 3.85
CA GLN A 106 25.27 -18.37 4.30
C GLN A 106 25.73 -16.93 4.06
N ARG A 107 25.54 -16.42 2.84
CA ARG A 107 25.89 -15.03 2.49
C ARG A 107 25.19 -14.01 3.39
N ILE A 108 23.90 -14.21 3.69
CA ILE A 108 23.14 -13.32 4.57
C ILE A 108 23.67 -13.40 6.00
N LEU A 109 23.94 -14.60 6.51
CA LEU A 109 24.47 -14.81 7.86
C LEU A 109 25.87 -14.20 8.00
N GLU A 110 26.77 -14.39 7.04
CA GLU A 110 28.12 -13.80 7.00
C GLU A 110 28.09 -12.26 7.04
N ALA A 111 27.06 -11.64 6.46
CA ALA A 111 26.87 -10.19 6.50
C ALA A 111 26.29 -9.68 7.84
N CYS A 112 25.89 -10.58 8.74
CA CYS A 112 25.34 -10.25 10.05
C CYS A 112 26.38 -10.41 11.16
N GLY A 113 26.33 -9.52 12.16
CA GLY A 113 27.16 -9.65 13.36
C GLY A 113 26.92 -10.99 14.07
N GLY A 114 28.00 -11.72 14.35
CA GLY A 114 27.92 -13.04 15.01
C GLY A 114 27.24 -14.12 14.18
N HIS A 115 27.13 -13.95 12.86
CA HIS A 115 26.44 -14.88 11.96
C HIS A 115 24.98 -15.14 12.34
N SER A 116 24.28 -14.10 12.82
CA SER A 116 22.92 -14.22 13.34
C SER A 116 22.01 -13.12 12.83
N ILE A 117 20.86 -13.50 12.27
CA ILE A 117 19.78 -12.56 11.94
C ILE A 117 19.07 -11.97 13.17
N GLY A 118 19.51 -12.30 14.38
CA GLY A 118 19.09 -11.66 15.63
C GLY A 118 19.91 -10.42 16.00
N ALA A 119 21.04 -10.17 15.33
CA ALA A 119 21.86 -8.98 15.56
C ALA A 119 21.27 -7.74 14.88
N TYR A 120 21.61 -6.55 15.39
CA TYR A 120 21.40 -5.31 14.64
C TYR A 120 22.29 -5.29 13.40
N SER A 121 21.76 -4.74 12.29
CA SER A 121 22.56 -4.38 11.12
C SER A 121 22.85 -2.88 11.10
N ALA A 122 23.58 -2.41 10.08
CA ALA A 122 23.72 -0.97 9.85
C ALA A 122 22.35 -0.32 9.67
N SER A 123 22.21 0.95 10.07
CA SER A 123 20.90 1.62 10.10
C SER A 123 20.26 1.82 8.74
N GLN A 124 21.06 1.94 7.69
CA GLN A 124 20.57 1.95 6.29
C GLN A 124 20.21 0.53 5.79
N GLY A 125 20.59 -0.51 6.52
CA GLY A 125 20.44 -1.92 6.16
C GLY A 125 21.76 -2.62 5.89
N ILE A 126 21.71 -3.95 5.82
CA ILE A 126 22.86 -4.81 5.50
C ILE A 126 23.43 -4.38 4.15
N GLU A 127 24.74 -4.14 4.10
CA GLU A 127 25.43 -3.58 2.94
C GLU A 127 25.28 -4.44 1.69
N CYS A 128 25.56 -5.75 1.77
CA CYS A 128 25.42 -6.63 0.61
C CYS A 128 23.99 -6.65 0.04
N ILE A 129 22.98 -6.48 0.88
CA ILE A 129 21.57 -6.40 0.46
C ILE A 129 21.29 -5.04 -0.22
N ARG A 130 21.86 -3.94 0.25
CA ARG A 130 21.78 -2.64 -0.46
C ARG A 130 22.42 -2.70 -1.84
N HIS A 131 23.54 -3.40 -1.96
CA HIS A 131 24.18 -3.66 -3.26
C HIS A 131 23.27 -4.49 -4.18
N ASP A 132 22.62 -5.53 -3.67
CA ASP A 132 21.69 -6.35 -4.46
C ASP A 132 20.45 -5.57 -4.91
N VAL A 133 19.91 -4.69 -4.05
CA VAL A 133 18.84 -3.77 -4.43
C VAL A 133 19.30 -2.83 -5.56
N ALA A 134 20.49 -2.25 -5.46
CA ALA A 134 21.03 -1.37 -6.50
C ALA A 134 21.21 -2.12 -7.84
N HIS A 135 21.75 -3.34 -7.80
CA HIS A 135 21.90 -4.17 -8.99
C HIS A 135 20.55 -4.57 -9.61
N PHE A 136 19.57 -4.91 -8.77
CA PHE A 136 18.20 -5.17 -9.20
C PHE A 136 17.59 -3.99 -9.93
N ILE A 137 17.73 -2.78 -9.36
CA ILE A 137 17.24 -1.54 -9.97
C ILE A 137 17.93 -1.29 -11.32
N GLU A 138 19.25 -1.43 -11.38
CA GLU A 138 20.03 -1.25 -12.60
C GLU A 138 19.58 -2.23 -13.70
N LYS A 139 19.44 -3.51 -13.37
CA LYS A 139 18.95 -4.54 -14.30
C LYS A 139 17.53 -4.25 -14.78
N ARG A 140 16.61 -3.92 -13.86
CA ARG A 140 15.21 -3.59 -14.17
C ARG A 140 15.11 -2.37 -15.07
N ASP A 141 15.94 -1.36 -14.84
CA ASP A 141 15.87 -0.08 -15.55
C ASP A 141 16.65 -0.08 -16.87
N GLY A 142 17.29 -1.19 -17.24
CA GLY A 142 17.98 -1.36 -18.53
C GLY A 142 19.42 -0.86 -18.52
N GLY A 143 20.14 -1.03 -17.41
CA GLY A 143 21.53 -0.62 -17.25
C GLY A 143 21.72 0.79 -16.71
N ILE A 144 20.66 1.45 -16.25
CA ILE A 144 20.75 2.76 -15.59
C ILE A 144 21.28 2.54 -14.17
N PRO A 145 22.51 3.00 -13.82
CA PRO A 145 23.13 2.68 -12.54
C PRO A 145 22.27 3.09 -11.34
N SER A 146 22.38 2.34 -10.25
CA SER A 146 21.86 2.71 -8.94
C SER A 146 23.00 2.66 -7.94
N ASN A 147 23.06 3.62 -7.02
CA ASN A 147 24.09 3.68 -6.01
C ASN A 147 23.59 3.04 -4.70
N PRO A 148 24.25 2.03 -4.14
CA PRO A 148 23.90 1.42 -2.85
C PRO A 148 23.78 2.43 -1.69
N ASP A 149 24.49 3.57 -1.73
CA ASP A 149 24.42 4.63 -0.72
C ASP A 149 23.16 5.49 -0.84
N ASN A 150 22.39 5.33 -1.92
CA ASN A 150 21.06 5.91 -2.08
C ASN A 150 19.96 4.97 -1.59
N ILE A 151 20.30 3.73 -1.20
CA ILE A 151 19.35 2.71 -0.77
C ILE A 151 19.24 2.69 0.75
N TYR A 152 18.00 2.77 1.24
CA TYR A 152 17.67 2.61 2.64
C TYR A 152 16.67 1.48 2.79
N LEU A 153 17.07 0.41 3.48
CA LEU A 153 16.15 -0.66 3.87
C LEU A 153 15.19 -0.16 4.94
N SER A 154 13.97 -0.69 4.97
CA SER A 154 12.88 -0.17 5.80
C SER A 154 11.96 -1.28 6.31
N THR A 155 11.15 -0.95 7.33
CA THR A 155 10.13 -1.87 7.88
C THR A 155 8.87 -1.89 7.02
N GLY A 156 9.06 -2.29 5.75
CA GLY A 156 8.12 -2.12 4.64
C GLY A 156 8.05 -0.68 4.15
N ALA A 157 7.50 -0.48 2.94
CA ALA A 157 7.39 0.85 2.33
C ALA A 157 6.66 1.88 3.21
N SER A 158 5.74 1.46 4.10
CA SER A 158 5.05 2.36 5.02
C SER A 158 6.01 3.16 5.90
N ASP A 159 7.07 2.51 6.38
CA ASP A 159 8.08 3.13 7.24
C ASP A 159 8.93 4.13 6.44
N ALA A 160 9.33 3.77 5.22
CA ALA A 160 10.08 4.63 4.32
C ALA A 160 9.30 5.89 3.93
N ILE A 161 8.04 5.75 3.54
CA ILE A 161 7.14 6.87 3.18
C ILE A 161 7.01 7.86 4.34
N VAL A 162 6.72 7.36 5.55
CA VAL A 162 6.57 8.22 6.73
C VAL A 162 7.90 8.89 7.11
N THR A 163 9.03 8.22 6.87
CA THR A 163 10.37 8.79 7.15
C THR A 163 10.71 9.94 6.20
N ILE A 164 10.43 9.81 4.91
CA ILE A 164 10.62 10.91 3.94
C ILE A 164 9.65 12.07 4.21
N LEU A 165 8.38 11.79 4.53
CA LEU A 165 7.43 12.84 4.91
C LEU A 165 7.88 13.58 6.18
N LYS A 166 8.40 12.86 7.19
CA LYS A 166 8.95 13.49 8.42
C LYS A 166 10.10 14.44 8.12
N LEU A 167 10.92 14.15 7.10
CA LEU A 167 12.03 15.01 6.69
C LEU A 167 11.54 16.26 5.95
N LEU A 168 10.46 16.15 5.15
CA LEU A 168 9.97 17.22 4.28
C LEU A 168 8.98 18.18 4.96
N VAL A 169 8.22 17.71 5.96
CA VAL A 169 7.15 18.49 6.61
C VAL A 169 7.73 19.50 7.60
N SER A 170 7.53 20.79 7.30
CA SER A 170 8.03 21.93 8.07
C SER A 170 7.13 23.17 7.86
N GLY A 171 7.50 24.29 8.50
CA GLY A 171 6.77 25.56 8.38
C GLY A 171 5.46 25.61 9.17
N GLU A 172 4.78 26.74 9.12
CA GLU A 172 3.46 27.00 9.74
C GLU A 172 2.62 27.90 8.83
N GLY A 173 1.30 27.95 9.05
CA GLY A 173 0.41 28.80 8.24
C GLY A 173 0.57 28.58 6.74
N ARG A 174 0.83 29.65 5.98
CA ARG A 174 1.02 29.60 4.52
C ARG A 174 2.34 28.97 4.10
N ASP A 175 3.35 28.92 4.97
CA ASP A 175 4.63 28.27 4.69
C ASP A 175 4.61 26.78 5.05
N ARG A 176 3.51 26.30 5.64
CA ARG A 176 3.35 24.89 6.01
C ARG A 176 3.48 24.00 4.78
N THR A 177 4.29 22.95 4.88
CA THR A 177 4.45 21.97 3.80
C THR A 177 3.10 21.40 3.37
N GLY A 178 2.78 21.60 2.10
CA GLY A 178 1.71 20.96 1.38
C GLY A 178 2.19 19.73 0.62
N VAL A 179 1.44 18.64 0.72
CA VAL A 179 1.75 17.36 0.06
C VAL A 179 0.61 16.97 -0.86
N MET A 180 0.92 16.82 -2.15
CA MET A 180 -0.02 16.43 -3.18
C MET A 180 -0.23 14.92 -3.18
N ILE A 181 -1.48 14.47 -3.03
CA ILE A 181 -1.86 13.05 -3.03
C ILE A 181 -3.08 12.83 -3.92
N SER A 182 -3.15 11.66 -4.55
CA SER A 182 -4.26 11.30 -5.44
C SER A 182 -5.57 11.13 -4.70
N ILE A 183 -6.67 11.45 -5.36
CA ILE A 183 -8.01 11.03 -4.96
C ILE A 183 -8.58 10.18 -6.11
N PRO A 184 -8.89 8.89 -5.87
CA PRO A 184 -8.72 8.15 -4.61
C PRO A 184 -7.25 7.95 -4.18
N GLN A 185 -6.97 7.90 -2.88
CA GLN A 185 -5.63 7.68 -2.28
C GLN A 185 -5.49 6.31 -1.63
N TYR A 186 -4.26 5.85 -1.39
CA TYR A 186 -3.99 4.90 -0.31
C TYR A 186 -3.98 5.62 1.06
N PRO A 187 -4.85 5.27 2.04
CA PRO A 187 -5.05 6.09 3.23
C PRO A 187 -3.85 6.23 4.19
N LEU A 188 -2.75 5.53 3.94
CA LEU A 188 -1.50 5.76 4.67
C LEU A 188 -1.05 7.22 4.52
N TYR A 189 -1.20 7.79 3.32
CA TYR A 189 -0.74 9.16 3.05
C TYR A 189 -1.49 10.17 3.89
N SER A 190 -2.81 10.28 3.76
CA SER A 190 -3.62 11.18 4.60
C SER A 190 -3.42 10.96 6.10
N ALA A 191 -3.32 9.71 6.57
CA ALA A 191 -3.02 9.42 7.96
C ALA A 191 -1.66 10.01 8.40
N ALA A 192 -0.60 9.81 7.60
CA ALA A 192 0.72 10.36 7.88
C ALA A 192 0.73 11.89 7.82
N LEU A 193 0.02 12.51 6.87
CA LEU A 193 -0.10 13.96 6.79
C LEU A 193 -0.83 14.53 8.01
N ALA A 194 -1.88 13.88 8.51
CA ALA A 194 -2.58 14.28 9.72
C ALA A 194 -1.70 14.19 10.98
N GLU A 195 -0.93 13.09 11.12
CA GLU A 195 0.03 12.88 12.21
C GLU A 195 1.13 13.94 12.21
N LEU A 196 1.67 14.25 11.02
CA LEU A 196 2.72 15.23 10.83
C LEU A 196 2.21 16.67 10.79
N ASP A 197 0.89 16.86 10.75
CA ASP A 197 0.22 18.15 10.59
C ASP A 197 0.60 18.86 9.28
N ALA A 198 0.82 18.10 8.21
CA ALA A 198 1.04 18.64 6.87
C ALA A 198 -0.29 19.02 6.21
N VAL A 199 -0.25 19.92 5.21
CA VAL A 199 -1.44 20.27 4.45
C VAL A 199 -1.64 19.25 3.32
N GLN A 200 -2.77 18.56 3.33
CA GLN A 200 -3.15 17.66 2.24
C GLN A 200 -3.61 18.49 1.03
N ILE A 201 -2.97 18.27 -0.12
CA ILE A 201 -3.37 18.83 -1.42
C ILE A 201 -3.92 17.69 -2.26
N SER A 202 -5.24 17.64 -2.43
CA SER A 202 -5.88 16.59 -3.20
C SER A 202 -5.90 16.92 -4.69
N TYR A 203 -5.40 16.00 -5.51
CA TYR A 203 -5.61 16.02 -6.97
C TYR A 203 -6.44 14.80 -7.38
N TYR A 204 -7.34 14.95 -8.34
CA TYR A 204 -8.24 13.87 -8.73
C TYR A 204 -7.69 13.04 -9.90
N LEU A 205 -7.72 11.72 -9.76
CA LEU A 205 -7.51 10.83 -10.90
C LEU A 205 -8.71 10.89 -11.85
N ASP A 206 -8.47 10.67 -13.14
CA ASP A 206 -9.51 10.73 -14.17
C ASP A 206 -10.18 9.36 -14.35
N GLU A 207 -11.29 9.13 -13.65
CA GLU A 207 -12.07 7.89 -13.73
C GLU A 207 -12.45 7.53 -15.17
N ASP A 208 -12.85 8.51 -15.98
CA ASP A 208 -13.30 8.28 -17.36
C ASP A 208 -12.15 7.89 -18.28
N LYS A 209 -10.90 8.15 -17.87
CA LYS A 209 -9.67 7.74 -18.56
C LYS A 209 -8.87 6.72 -17.75
N CYS A 210 -9.54 5.70 -17.25
CA CYS A 210 -8.92 4.57 -16.55
C CYS A 210 -8.06 4.98 -15.34
N TRP A 211 -8.50 6.00 -14.59
CA TRP A 211 -7.77 6.55 -13.43
C TRP A 211 -6.37 7.10 -13.75
N SER A 212 -6.14 7.53 -15.00
CA SER A 212 -4.91 8.20 -15.40
C SER A 212 -4.72 9.53 -14.66
N LEU A 213 -3.46 9.93 -14.52
CA LEU A 213 -3.10 11.25 -14.02
C LEU A 213 -3.27 12.29 -15.13
N ASP A 214 -3.74 13.49 -14.76
CA ASP A 214 -3.81 14.64 -15.65
C ASP A 214 -2.98 15.80 -15.05
N VAL A 215 -1.96 16.25 -15.78
CA VAL A 215 -1.11 17.38 -15.35
C VAL A 215 -1.91 18.68 -15.22
N LYS A 216 -3.00 18.86 -15.98
CA LYS A 216 -3.88 20.03 -15.81
C LYS A 216 -4.54 20.03 -14.44
N GLU A 217 -4.97 18.85 -13.99
CA GLU A 217 -5.53 18.67 -12.65
C GLU A 217 -4.48 18.86 -11.55
N LEU A 218 -3.25 18.38 -11.75
CA LEU A 218 -2.14 18.66 -10.84
C LEU A 218 -1.87 20.17 -10.72
N ARG A 219 -1.80 20.91 -11.84
CA ARG A 219 -1.65 22.38 -11.83
C ARG A 219 -2.79 23.07 -11.10
N ARG A 220 -4.04 22.67 -11.37
CA ARG A 220 -5.23 23.23 -10.67
C ARG A 220 -5.11 23.06 -9.15
N ALA A 221 -4.81 21.85 -8.69
CA ALA A 221 -4.69 21.54 -7.26
C ALA A 221 -3.53 22.33 -6.62
N LEU A 222 -2.38 22.39 -7.28
CA LEU A 222 -1.20 23.11 -6.80
C LEU A 222 -1.45 24.62 -6.70
N TYR A 223 -2.03 25.25 -7.72
CA TYR A 223 -2.30 26.70 -7.70
C TYR A 223 -3.36 27.10 -6.68
N ALA A 224 -4.38 26.28 -6.46
CA ALA A 224 -5.33 26.49 -5.38
C ALA A 224 -4.63 26.42 -4.01
N ALA A 225 -3.77 25.41 -3.81
CA ALA A 225 -3.08 25.19 -2.55
C ALA A 225 -2.09 26.30 -2.17
N ARG A 226 -1.41 26.92 -3.14
CA ARG A 226 -0.50 28.07 -2.92
C ARG A 226 -1.15 29.25 -2.19
N GLN A 227 -2.47 29.32 -2.18
CA GLN A 227 -3.19 30.34 -1.43
C GLN A 227 -3.04 30.15 0.09
N HIS A 228 -2.89 28.91 0.57
CA HIS A 228 -2.98 28.58 1.99
C HIS A 228 -1.88 27.64 2.52
N CYS A 229 -0.98 27.14 1.68
CA CYS A 229 0.19 26.36 2.10
C CYS A 229 1.33 26.49 1.07
N ASN A 230 2.46 25.83 1.35
CA ASN A 230 3.61 25.73 0.46
C ASN A 230 3.69 24.31 -0.14
N PRO A 231 3.17 24.07 -1.36
CA PRO A 231 3.29 22.77 -2.02
C PRO A 231 4.75 22.41 -2.27
N ARG A 232 5.22 21.29 -1.69
CA ARG A 232 6.63 20.85 -1.83
C ARG A 232 6.79 19.41 -2.27
N VAL A 233 5.73 18.60 -2.21
CA VAL A 233 5.83 17.15 -2.40
C VAL A 233 4.70 16.68 -3.30
N LEU A 234 5.02 15.80 -4.25
CA LEU A 234 4.05 15.10 -5.10
C LEU A 234 4.20 13.59 -4.94
N CYS A 235 3.19 12.96 -4.35
CA CYS A 235 3.12 11.51 -4.18
C CYS A 235 2.39 10.86 -5.36
N ILE A 236 3.03 9.91 -6.02
CA ILE A 236 2.43 9.10 -7.09
C ILE A 236 2.41 7.64 -6.66
N ILE A 237 1.28 6.96 -6.86
CA ILE A 237 1.13 5.52 -6.61
C ILE A 237 0.98 4.82 -7.97
N ASN A 238 1.97 4.01 -8.35
CA ASN A 238 2.00 3.34 -9.65
C ASN A 238 2.68 1.96 -9.58
N PRO A 239 1.97 0.84 -9.85
CA PRO A 239 0.52 0.73 -10.10
C PRO A 239 -0.35 1.19 -8.93
N GLY A 240 -1.52 1.75 -9.22
CA GLY A 240 -2.32 2.48 -8.24
C GLY A 240 -3.13 1.62 -7.26
N ASN A 241 -3.36 2.15 -6.06
CA ASN A 241 -4.23 1.61 -5.02
C ASN A 241 -5.08 2.76 -4.47
N PRO A 242 -6.43 2.67 -4.54
CA PRO A 242 -7.25 1.48 -4.77
C PRO A 242 -7.58 1.16 -6.24
N THR A 243 -7.16 2.00 -7.17
CA THR A 243 -7.72 2.09 -8.52
C THR A 243 -7.17 1.07 -9.53
N GLY A 244 -6.03 0.43 -9.27
CA GLY A 244 -5.50 -0.67 -10.08
C GLY A 244 -4.97 -0.26 -11.46
N GLN A 245 -4.84 1.03 -11.75
CA GLN A 245 -4.27 1.54 -13.00
C GLN A 245 -2.75 1.44 -13.05
N VAL A 246 -2.20 1.42 -14.26
CA VAL A 246 -0.77 1.47 -14.55
C VAL A 246 -0.53 2.69 -15.44
N GLN A 247 0.30 3.62 -14.97
CA GLN A 247 0.58 4.86 -15.70
C GLN A 247 1.46 4.56 -16.92
N SER A 248 1.13 5.20 -18.06
CA SER A 248 1.95 5.10 -19.26
C SER A 248 3.29 5.84 -19.08
N ARG A 249 4.30 5.45 -19.88
CA ARG A 249 5.60 6.15 -19.89
C ARG A 249 5.44 7.66 -20.14
N GLN A 250 4.59 8.06 -21.08
CA GLN A 250 4.33 9.47 -21.39
C GLN A 250 3.75 10.22 -20.19
N CYS A 251 2.79 9.63 -19.50
CA CYS A 251 2.20 10.20 -18.29
C CYS A 251 3.28 10.44 -17.21
N ILE A 252 4.18 9.46 -17.00
CA ILE A 252 5.28 9.59 -16.05
C ILE A 252 6.24 10.74 -16.46
N GLU A 253 6.58 10.86 -17.75
CA GLU A 253 7.39 11.99 -18.23
C GLU A 253 6.71 13.35 -17.98
N ASP A 254 5.41 13.45 -18.27
CA ASP A 254 4.64 14.68 -18.06
C ASP A 254 4.60 15.08 -16.58
N VAL A 255 4.48 14.10 -15.68
CA VAL A 255 4.56 14.32 -14.23
C VAL A 255 5.97 14.77 -13.81
N ILE A 256 7.03 14.18 -14.37
CA ILE A 256 8.41 14.59 -14.07
C ILE A 256 8.68 16.02 -14.56
N ARG A 257 8.19 16.39 -15.75
CA ARG A 257 8.25 17.77 -16.26
C ARG A 257 7.57 18.73 -15.29
N PHE A 258 6.35 18.41 -14.88
CA PHE A 258 5.59 19.20 -13.92
C PHE A 258 6.31 19.34 -12.56
N ALA A 259 6.86 18.25 -12.03
CA ALA A 259 7.57 18.28 -10.74
C ALA A 259 8.84 19.14 -10.79
N LYS A 260 9.59 19.08 -11.90
CA LYS A 260 10.74 19.96 -12.12
C LYS A 260 10.32 21.42 -12.23
N GLU A 261 9.30 21.72 -13.04
CA GLU A 261 8.80 23.08 -13.26
C GLU A 261 8.34 23.75 -11.96
N GLU A 262 7.65 23.00 -11.10
CA GLU A 262 7.06 23.53 -9.87
C GLU A 262 7.94 23.26 -8.63
N ASN A 263 9.16 22.73 -8.83
CA ASN A 263 10.15 22.40 -7.79
C ASN A 263 9.57 21.51 -6.66
N LEU A 264 9.00 20.37 -7.04
CA LEU A 264 8.38 19.40 -6.15
C LEU A 264 9.27 18.18 -5.93
N PHE A 265 9.37 17.73 -4.69
CA PHE A 265 9.97 16.44 -4.34
C PHE A 265 9.02 15.30 -4.78
N LEU A 266 9.51 14.40 -5.63
CA LEU A 266 8.73 13.26 -6.10
C LEU A 266 8.79 12.09 -5.12
N MET A 267 7.63 11.58 -4.70
CA MET A 267 7.50 10.34 -3.94
C MET A 267 6.81 9.29 -4.81
N ALA A 268 7.58 8.35 -5.36
CA ALA A 268 7.08 7.30 -6.27
C ALA A 268 6.84 5.99 -5.50
N ASP A 269 5.58 5.70 -5.19
CA ASP A 269 5.15 4.46 -4.53
C ASP A 269 4.91 3.36 -5.56
N GLU A 270 5.93 2.50 -5.70
CA GLU A 270 6.04 1.48 -6.75
C GLU A 270 5.94 0.05 -6.18
N VAL A 271 5.25 -0.11 -5.05
CA VAL A 271 5.14 -1.39 -4.34
C VAL A 271 4.39 -2.48 -5.11
N TYR A 272 3.71 -2.12 -6.20
CA TYR A 272 2.95 -3.05 -7.05
C TYR A 272 3.63 -3.36 -8.38
N GLN A 273 4.92 -3.02 -8.56
CA GLN A 273 5.59 -3.05 -9.87
C GLN A 273 5.58 -4.39 -10.62
N ASP A 274 5.60 -5.52 -9.91
CA ASP A 274 5.49 -6.86 -10.51
C ASP A 274 4.06 -7.26 -10.89
N ASN A 275 3.04 -6.54 -10.39
CA ASN A 275 1.64 -6.82 -10.63
C ASN A 275 1.09 -5.93 -11.74
N VAL A 276 1.38 -6.30 -12.98
CA VAL A 276 0.83 -5.68 -14.19
C VAL A 276 0.18 -6.78 -15.04
N TYR A 277 -1.08 -6.59 -15.40
CA TYR A 277 -1.94 -7.63 -16.00
C TYR A 277 -2.49 -7.25 -17.37
N ALA A 278 -2.86 -5.97 -17.54
CA ALA A 278 -3.53 -5.54 -18.76
C ALA A 278 -2.59 -5.57 -19.96
N GLU A 279 -3.13 -6.03 -21.09
CA GLU A 279 -2.43 -6.01 -22.36
C GLU A 279 -2.03 -4.59 -22.74
N GLY A 280 -0.81 -4.43 -23.25
CA GLY A 280 -0.24 -3.11 -23.59
C GLY A 280 0.20 -2.25 -22.39
N CYS A 281 -0.04 -2.68 -21.15
CA CYS A 281 0.49 -2.02 -19.96
C CYS A 281 1.85 -2.60 -19.58
N GLN A 282 2.78 -1.73 -19.20
CA GLN A 282 4.09 -2.11 -18.68
C GLN A 282 4.42 -1.22 -17.49
N PHE A 283 5.07 -1.78 -16.46
CA PHE A 283 5.66 -0.98 -15.41
C PHE A 283 6.88 -0.21 -15.93
N HIS A 284 6.86 1.10 -15.76
CA HIS A 284 8.01 1.98 -15.93
C HIS A 284 8.31 2.63 -14.59
N SER A 285 9.53 2.44 -14.08
CA SER A 285 9.93 3.13 -12.86
C SER A 285 10.11 4.62 -13.13
N PHE A 286 9.75 5.45 -12.15
CA PHE A 286 10.02 6.89 -12.21
C PHE A 286 11.52 7.16 -12.37
N LYS A 287 12.39 6.35 -11.75
CA LYS A 287 13.85 6.41 -11.96
C LYS A 287 14.23 6.21 -13.42
N LYS A 288 13.77 5.14 -14.06
CA LYS A 288 14.10 4.86 -15.47
C LYS A 288 13.72 6.05 -16.35
N VAL A 289 12.47 6.51 -16.23
CA VAL A 289 11.97 7.61 -17.06
C VAL A 289 12.72 8.92 -16.79
N LEU A 290 12.98 9.25 -15.51
CA LEU A 290 13.73 10.44 -15.13
C LEU A 290 15.13 10.48 -15.74
N PHE A 291 15.85 9.35 -15.69
CA PHE A 291 17.19 9.25 -16.26
C PHE A 291 17.20 9.26 -17.79
N GLU A 292 16.21 8.64 -18.43
CA GLU A 292 16.03 8.68 -19.89
C GLU A 292 15.70 10.09 -20.41
N MET A 293 15.05 10.94 -19.60
CA MET A 293 14.82 12.35 -19.93
C MET A 293 16.09 13.21 -19.91
N GLY A 294 17.21 12.65 -19.46
CA GLY A 294 18.55 13.26 -19.52
C GLY A 294 18.89 14.18 -18.33
N PRO A 295 20.15 14.66 -18.27
CA PRO A 295 20.69 15.41 -17.12
C PRO A 295 19.90 16.66 -16.75
N GLU A 296 19.19 17.26 -17.71
CA GLU A 296 18.33 18.42 -17.46
C GLU A 296 17.23 18.14 -16.43
N TYR A 297 16.86 16.86 -16.25
CA TYR A 297 15.90 16.38 -15.25
C TYR A 297 16.60 15.52 -14.20
N SER A 298 17.38 14.53 -14.62
CA SER A 298 17.95 13.52 -13.73
C SER A 298 19.00 14.02 -12.76
N SER A 299 19.56 15.21 -12.96
CA SER A 299 20.47 15.87 -11.99
C SER A 299 19.78 16.88 -11.08
N LYS A 300 18.47 17.14 -11.27
CA LYS A 300 17.74 18.23 -10.61
C LYS A 300 16.54 17.77 -9.81
N VAL A 301 15.76 16.82 -10.31
CA VAL A 301 14.52 16.39 -9.65
C VAL A 301 14.88 15.51 -8.46
N GLU A 302 14.54 15.99 -7.26
CA GLU A 302 14.63 15.21 -6.03
C GLU A 302 13.54 14.15 -6.00
N MET A 303 13.91 12.89 -5.69
CA MET A 303 12.96 11.79 -5.72
C MET A 303 13.28 10.70 -4.70
N ALA A 304 12.23 10.12 -4.13
CA ALA A 304 12.28 8.85 -3.41
C ALA A 304 11.35 7.83 -4.06
N SER A 305 11.88 6.68 -4.47
CA SER A 305 11.10 5.53 -4.98
C SER A 305 10.98 4.46 -3.90
N PHE A 306 9.78 3.90 -3.70
CA PHE A 306 9.48 2.95 -2.63
C PHE A 306 9.15 1.56 -3.14
N HIS A 307 9.68 0.54 -2.48
CA HIS A 307 9.37 -0.87 -2.74
C HIS A 307 9.11 -1.66 -1.45
N SER A 308 8.45 -2.80 -1.57
CA SER A 308 8.03 -3.62 -0.42
C SER A 308 8.00 -5.10 -0.77
N THR A 309 8.33 -5.96 0.21
CA THR A 309 8.17 -7.42 0.09
C THR A 309 6.73 -7.88 0.32
N SER A 310 5.82 -6.96 0.68
CA SER A 310 4.46 -7.30 1.13
C SER A 310 3.48 -7.62 0.00
N LYS A 311 3.82 -7.28 -1.25
CA LYS A 311 2.85 -7.23 -2.35
C LYS A 311 3.24 -8.21 -3.45
N CYS A 312 2.47 -8.21 -4.52
CA CYS A 312 2.74 -8.98 -5.72
C CYS A 312 2.87 -10.50 -5.48
N TYR A 313 3.63 -11.20 -6.33
CA TYR A 313 3.75 -12.66 -6.24
C TYR A 313 4.40 -13.17 -4.94
N MET A 314 5.21 -12.35 -4.27
CA MET A 314 5.87 -12.70 -3.02
C MET A 314 4.89 -12.64 -1.84
N GLY A 315 4.06 -11.59 -1.72
CA GLY A 315 2.93 -11.56 -0.77
C GLY A 315 3.28 -11.58 0.72
N GLU A 316 4.53 -11.31 1.09
CA GLU A 316 5.08 -11.56 2.43
C GLU A 316 4.85 -10.39 3.42
N CYS A 317 3.58 -10.00 3.60
CA CYS A 317 3.17 -8.85 4.42
C CYS A 317 3.72 -8.83 5.85
N GLY A 318 3.84 -10.01 6.48
CA GLY A 318 4.20 -10.16 7.88
C GLY A 318 5.69 -9.94 8.20
N PHE A 319 6.57 -10.13 7.21
CA PHE A 319 8.02 -9.97 7.41
C PHE A 319 8.49 -8.52 7.39
N ARG A 320 7.64 -7.59 6.92
CA ARG A 320 7.88 -6.15 6.96
C ARG A 320 9.21 -5.73 6.29
N GLY A 321 9.55 -6.32 5.13
CA GLY A 321 10.69 -5.90 4.32
C GLY A 321 10.32 -4.83 3.28
N GLY A 322 11.25 -3.93 2.98
CA GLY A 322 11.10 -2.93 1.93
C GLY A 322 12.34 -2.05 1.81
N TYR A 323 12.37 -1.18 0.80
CA TYR A 323 13.43 -0.18 0.64
C TYR A 323 12.88 1.11 0.07
N MET A 324 13.67 2.17 0.19
CA MET A 324 13.58 3.36 -0.65
C MET A 324 14.91 3.66 -1.31
N GLU A 325 14.87 4.09 -2.57
CA GLU A 325 15.99 4.71 -3.26
C GLU A 325 15.76 6.22 -3.29
N VAL A 326 16.74 6.99 -2.80
CA VAL A 326 16.67 8.46 -2.74
C VAL A 326 17.73 9.06 -3.64
N ILE A 327 17.32 9.89 -4.60
CA ILE A 327 18.22 10.53 -5.58
C ILE A 327 18.10 12.06 -5.54
N ASN A 328 19.20 12.73 -5.87
CA ASN A 328 19.36 14.19 -5.93
C ASN A 328 19.05 14.97 -4.65
N MET A 329 18.86 14.29 -3.52
CA MET A 329 18.68 14.93 -2.22
C MET A 329 19.95 15.70 -1.82
N ASP A 330 19.76 16.90 -1.30
CA ASP A 330 20.84 17.70 -0.72
C ASP A 330 21.69 16.86 0.26
N PRO A 331 23.04 16.90 0.17
CA PRO A 331 23.90 16.05 0.99
C PRO A 331 23.75 16.27 2.50
N GLU A 332 23.51 17.51 2.96
CA GLU A 332 23.30 17.80 4.39
C GLU A 332 21.95 17.27 4.85
N VAL A 333 20.92 17.36 4.01
CA VAL A 333 19.61 16.75 4.25
C VAL A 333 19.72 15.22 4.28
N LYS A 334 20.50 14.61 3.38
CA LYS A 334 20.78 13.15 3.37
C LYS A 334 21.50 12.69 4.65
N ALA A 335 22.36 13.52 5.22
CA ALA A 335 22.97 13.25 6.52
C ALA A 335 21.92 13.26 7.66
N GLN A 336 20.95 14.19 7.63
CA GLN A 336 19.82 14.17 8.58
C GLN A 336 18.92 12.95 8.39
N LEU A 337 18.70 12.49 7.16
CA LEU A 337 18.00 11.23 6.90
C LEU A 337 18.73 10.04 7.54
N THR A 338 20.05 9.97 7.37
CA THR A 338 20.88 8.91 7.96
C THR A 338 20.80 8.93 9.50
N LYS A 339 20.83 10.12 10.11
CA LYS A 339 20.61 10.30 11.55
C LYS A 339 19.20 9.87 11.98
N LEU A 340 18.18 10.19 11.18
CA LEU A 340 16.79 9.85 11.49
C LEU A 340 16.54 8.33 11.46
N VAL A 341 17.17 7.60 10.55
CA VAL A 341 17.08 6.12 10.53
C VAL A 341 17.92 5.49 11.64
N SER A 342 19.05 6.11 12.03
CA SER A 342 19.94 5.55 13.07
C SER A 342 19.34 5.55 14.47
N VAL A 343 18.47 6.52 14.81
CA VAL A 343 17.79 6.53 16.11
C VAL A 343 16.81 5.37 16.29
N ARG A 344 16.48 4.64 15.21
CA ARG A 344 15.65 3.42 15.24
C ARG A 344 16.47 2.13 15.18
N LEU A 345 17.80 2.23 15.26
CA LEU A 345 18.75 1.13 15.13
C LEU A 345 18.82 0.60 13.69
N CYS A 346 17.94 -0.32 13.30
CA CYS A 346 17.81 -0.87 11.94
C CYS A 346 16.43 -1.53 11.74
N PRO A 347 15.98 -1.73 10.49
CA PRO A 347 14.84 -2.60 10.21
C PRO A 347 15.08 -4.04 10.70
N PRO A 348 14.05 -4.84 11.02
CA PRO A 348 14.24 -6.25 11.36
C PRO A 348 14.97 -7.02 10.26
N VAL A 349 16.08 -7.69 10.61
CA VAL A 349 16.93 -8.42 9.66
C VAL A 349 16.18 -9.50 8.85
N PRO A 350 15.21 -10.26 9.41
CA PRO A 350 14.42 -11.19 8.59
C PRO A 350 13.68 -10.52 7.41
N GLY A 351 13.22 -9.27 7.59
CA GLY A 351 12.61 -8.48 6.51
C GLY A 351 13.63 -8.01 5.48
N GLN A 352 14.86 -7.69 5.91
CA GLN A 352 15.98 -7.37 5.01
C GLN A 352 16.43 -8.60 4.21
N ALA A 353 16.59 -9.75 4.87
CA ALA A 353 16.93 -11.03 4.25
C ALA A 353 15.89 -11.43 3.20
N LEU A 354 14.60 -11.30 3.51
CA LEU A 354 13.56 -11.56 2.52
C LEU A 354 13.64 -10.60 1.32
N LEU A 355 13.93 -9.32 1.57
CA LEU A 355 14.08 -8.36 0.49
C LEU A 355 15.22 -8.74 -0.46
N ASP A 356 16.37 -9.19 0.07
CA ASP A 356 17.49 -9.72 -0.72
C ASP A 356 17.00 -10.78 -1.72
N LEU A 357 16.17 -11.73 -1.27
CA LEU A 357 15.65 -12.81 -2.11
C LEU A 357 14.63 -12.34 -3.15
N VAL A 358 13.90 -11.26 -2.88
CA VAL A 358 12.96 -10.65 -3.83
C VAL A 358 13.72 -9.94 -4.95
N VAL A 359 14.81 -9.24 -4.62
CA VAL A 359 15.61 -8.47 -5.58
C VAL A 359 16.69 -9.31 -6.27
N ASN A 360 17.09 -10.43 -5.66
CA ASN A 360 18.07 -11.38 -6.16
C ASN A 360 17.48 -12.83 -6.17
N PRO A 361 16.45 -13.09 -7.01
CA PRO A 361 15.84 -14.41 -7.11
C PRO A 361 16.83 -15.44 -7.70
N PRO A 362 16.50 -16.75 -7.66
CA PRO A 362 17.29 -17.77 -8.33
C PRO A 362 17.55 -17.42 -9.81
N GLN A 363 18.74 -17.74 -10.31
CA GLN A 363 19.16 -17.56 -11.71
C GLN A 363 18.94 -18.83 -12.53
N PRO A 364 18.85 -18.76 -13.88
CA PRO A 364 18.50 -19.90 -14.73
C PRO A 364 19.33 -21.19 -14.54
N ASP A 365 20.58 -21.06 -14.10
CA ASP A 365 21.52 -22.14 -13.83
C ASP A 365 21.44 -22.68 -12.39
N GLU A 366 20.58 -22.11 -11.54
CA GLU A 366 20.44 -22.49 -10.13
C GLU A 366 19.31 -23.52 -9.90
N PRO A 367 19.49 -24.49 -8.97
CA PRO A 367 18.54 -25.59 -8.74
C PRO A 367 17.10 -25.16 -8.45
N SER A 368 16.88 -24.04 -7.75
CA SER A 368 15.55 -23.58 -7.35
C SER A 368 14.83 -22.77 -8.43
N TYR A 369 15.50 -22.41 -9.53
CA TYR A 369 14.95 -21.52 -10.56
C TYR A 369 13.65 -22.03 -11.19
N ALA A 370 13.63 -23.29 -11.63
CA ALA A 370 12.46 -23.85 -12.30
C ALA A 370 11.22 -23.82 -11.38
N THR A 371 11.39 -24.18 -10.10
CA THR A 371 10.32 -24.14 -9.10
C THR A 371 9.89 -22.71 -8.80
N PHE A 372 10.83 -21.80 -8.56
CA PHE A 372 10.56 -20.39 -8.30
C PHE A 372 9.78 -19.75 -9.45
N MET A 373 10.23 -19.95 -10.69
CA MET A 373 9.56 -19.40 -11.87
C MET A 373 8.17 -20.00 -12.08
N LYS A 374 7.99 -21.29 -11.82
CA LYS A 374 6.67 -21.94 -11.86
C LYS A 374 5.72 -21.31 -10.84
N GLU A 375 6.15 -21.15 -9.59
CA GLU A 375 5.34 -20.56 -8.52
C GLU A 375 5.00 -19.09 -8.82
N ARG A 376 6.01 -18.28 -9.15
CA ARG A 376 5.86 -16.87 -9.52
C ARG A 376 4.88 -16.69 -10.69
N THR A 377 5.07 -17.44 -11.77
CA THR A 377 4.22 -17.33 -12.97
C THR A 377 2.80 -17.77 -12.67
N ALA A 378 2.61 -18.85 -11.91
CA ALA A 378 1.28 -19.32 -11.53
C ALA A 378 0.52 -18.29 -10.67
N VAL A 379 1.20 -17.64 -9.71
CA VAL A 379 0.58 -16.60 -8.89
C VAL A 379 0.17 -15.39 -9.72
N LEU A 380 1.07 -14.87 -10.57
CA LEU A 380 0.77 -13.72 -11.42
C LEU A 380 -0.34 -14.01 -12.43
N ALA A 381 -0.34 -15.19 -13.06
CA ALA A 381 -1.39 -15.61 -13.97
C ALA A 381 -2.76 -15.70 -13.28
N ALA A 382 -2.80 -16.28 -12.08
CA ALA A 382 -4.03 -16.36 -11.29
C ALA A 382 -4.54 -14.97 -10.86
N LEU A 383 -3.65 -14.03 -10.54
CA LEU A 383 -4.05 -12.65 -10.23
C LEU A 383 -4.62 -11.94 -11.48
N ALA A 384 -3.99 -12.09 -12.64
CA ALA A 384 -4.47 -11.52 -13.89
C ALA A 384 -5.85 -12.08 -14.30
N GLU A 385 -6.06 -13.40 -14.16
CA GLU A 385 -7.35 -14.04 -14.42
C GLU A 385 -8.45 -13.48 -13.49
N LYS A 386 -8.15 -13.38 -12.19
CA LYS A 386 -9.09 -12.86 -11.19
C LYS A 386 -9.39 -11.37 -11.38
N ALA A 387 -8.41 -10.57 -11.82
CA ALA A 387 -8.58 -9.18 -12.18
C ALA A 387 -9.60 -9.02 -13.32
N LYS A 388 -9.37 -9.74 -14.44
CA LYS A 388 -10.27 -9.75 -15.60
C LYS A 388 -11.67 -10.26 -15.26
N LEU A 389 -11.76 -11.36 -14.50
CA LEU A 389 -13.03 -11.94 -14.05
C LEU A 389 -13.86 -10.94 -13.24
N THR A 390 -13.20 -10.22 -12.32
CA THR A 390 -13.85 -9.24 -11.44
C THR A 390 -14.42 -8.07 -12.23
N GLU A 391 -13.60 -7.49 -13.12
CA GLU A 391 -13.99 -6.41 -14.02
C GLU A 391 -15.20 -6.81 -14.87
N GLN A 392 -15.11 -7.98 -15.54
CA GLN A 392 -16.17 -8.49 -16.41
C GLN A 392 -17.48 -8.66 -15.65
N ILE A 393 -17.46 -9.31 -14.49
CA ILE A 393 -18.69 -9.55 -13.72
C ILE A 393 -19.30 -8.24 -13.24
N PHE A 394 -18.53 -7.32 -12.67
CA PHE A 394 -19.07 -6.05 -12.18
C PHE A 394 -19.71 -5.23 -13.29
N ASN A 395 -19.10 -5.20 -14.48
CA ASN A 395 -19.66 -4.50 -15.65
C ASN A 395 -20.91 -5.17 -16.24
N THR A 396 -21.32 -6.36 -15.77
CA THR A 396 -22.64 -6.94 -16.11
C THR A 396 -23.77 -6.52 -15.16
N VAL A 397 -23.46 -5.86 -14.04
CA VAL A 397 -24.43 -5.51 -13.01
C VAL A 397 -24.96 -4.10 -13.26
N PRO A 398 -26.26 -3.90 -13.53
CA PRO A 398 -26.84 -2.57 -13.66
C PRO A 398 -26.56 -1.72 -12.42
N GLY A 399 -26.07 -0.51 -12.61
CA GLY A 399 -25.69 0.39 -11.51
C GLY A 399 -24.28 0.19 -10.97
N ILE A 400 -23.48 -0.73 -11.52
CA ILE A 400 -22.06 -0.88 -11.22
C ILE A 400 -21.23 -0.64 -12.48
N THR A 401 -20.16 0.15 -12.37
CA THR A 401 -19.16 0.32 -13.43
C THR A 401 -17.77 0.12 -12.83
N CYS A 402 -16.95 -0.69 -13.47
CA CYS A 402 -15.61 -1.01 -13.01
C CYS A 402 -14.60 -0.75 -14.13
N ASN A 403 -13.65 0.15 -13.88
CA ASN A 403 -12.52 0.35 -14.77
C ASN A 403 -11.64 -0.91 -14.88
N PRO A 404 -10.87 -1.04 -15.96
CA PRO A 404 -9.91 -2.13 -16.12
C PRO A 404 -8.91 -2.19 -14.98
N VAL A 405 -8.70 -3.41 -14.48
CA VAL A 405 -7.73 -3.67 -13.41
C VAL A 405 -6.38 -3.97 -14.06
N GLN A 406 -5.65 -2.90 -14.38
CA GLN A 406 -4.39 -2.99 -15.12
C GLN A 406 -3.24 -3.58 -14.29
N GLY A 407 -3.31 -3.48 -12.97
CA GLY A 407 -2.29 -3.96 -12.04
C GLY A 407 -2.74 -3.98 -10.57
N ALA A 408 -1.76 -4.03 -9.67
CA ALA A 408 -1.96 -4.10 -8.22
C ALA A 408 -2.80 -5.31 -7.76
N MET A 409 -3.74 -5.15 -6.82
CA MET A 409 -4.54 -6.27 -6.28
C MET A 409 -5.99 -5.87 -5.98
N TYR A 410 -6.45 -4.74 -6.52
CA TYR A 410 -7.70 -4.14 -6.11
C TYR A 410 -8.55 -3.72 -7.30
N THR A 411 -9.86 -3.72 -7.07
CA THR A 411 -10.82 -3.03 -7.92
C THR A 411 -11.45 -1.90 -7.12
N PHE A 412 -11.86 -0.85 -7.85
CA PHE A 412 -12.54 0.31 -7.27
C PHE A 412 -13.79 0.65 -8.08
N PRO A 413 -14.78 -0.26 -8.15
CA PRO A 413 -16.00 -0.03 -8.90
C PRO A 413 -16.79 1.16 -8.35
N ARG A 414 -17.36 1.92 -9.27
CA ARG A 414 -18.37 2.93 -9.01
C ARG A 414 -19.74 2.28 -8.91
N ILE A 415 -20.52 2.74 -7.94
CA ILE A 415 -21.91 2.33 -7.73
C ILE A 415 -22.85 3.51 -7.88
N SER A 416 -23.94 3.30 -8.60
CA SER A 416 -25.08 4.21 -8.66
C SER A 416 -26.05 3.84 -7.56
N LEU A 417 -26.24 4.75 -6.60
CA LEU A 417 -27.16 4.57 -5.48
C LEU A 417 -28.46 5.34 -5.73
N PRO A 418 -29.65 4.74 -5.51
CA PRO A 418 -30.92 5.47 -5.58
C PRO A 418 -30.97 6.62 -4.58
N GLN A 419 -31.69 7.70 -4.91
CA GLN A 419 -31.78 8.88 -4.05
C GLN A 419 -32.31 8.53 -2.65
N LYS A 420 -33.30 7.62 -2.54
CA LYS A 420 -33.81 7.19 -1.24
C LYS A 420 -32.75 6.50 -0.37
N ALA A 421 -31.80 5.77 -0.97
CA ALA A 421 -30.70 5.17 -0.24
C ALA A 421 -29.73 6.24 0.28
N ILE A 422 -29.46 7.27 -0.52
CA ILE A 422 -28.62 8.41 -0.15
C ILE A 422 -29.26 9.20 1.00
N ASP A 423 -30.57 9.47 0.90
CA ASP A 423 -31.33 10.17 1.92
C ASP A 423 -31.37 9.36 3.22
N LYS A 424 -31.59 8.04 3.13
CA LYS A 424 -31.56 7.13 4.28
C LYS A 424 -30.20 7.11 4.97
N ALA A 425 -29.11 7.03 4.21
CA ALA A 425 -27.77 7.09 4.77
C ALA A 425 -27.54 8.41 5.53
N LYS A 426 -28.02 9.53 4.97
CA LYS A 426 -27.94 10.85 5.61
C LYS A 426 -28.76 10.93 6.89
N GLU A 427 -29.97 10.36 6.93
CA GLU A 427 -30.78 10.24 8.15
C GLU A 427 -30.06 9.48 9.27
N GLU A 428 -29.28 8.46 8.90
CA GLU A 428 -28.48 7.64 9.83
C GLU A 428 -27.11 8.25 10.15
N GLY A 429 -26.80 9.45 9.63
CA GLY A 429 -25.52 10.12 9.84
C GLY A 429 -24.34 9.42 9.17
N GLN A 430 -24.59 8.65 8.11
CA GLN A 430 -23.58 7.89 7.37
C GLN A 430 -23.35 8.45 5.96
N VAL A 431 -22.14 8.27 5.45
CA VAL A 431 -21.85 8.48 4.03
C VAL A 431 -22.52 7.35 3.21
N PRO A 432 -23.11 7.62 2.04
CA PRO A 432 -23.90 6.62 1.30
C PRO A 432 -23.16 5.30 0.99
N ASP A 433 -21.87 5.35 0.66
CA ASP A 433 -21.09 4.13 0.42
C ASP A 433 -20.75 3.35 1.70
N MET A 434 -20.55 4.04 2.84
CA MET A 434 -20.44 3.40 4.16
C MET A 434 -21.72 2.66 4.50
N PHE A 435 -22.88 3.28 4.29
CA PHE A 435 -24.18 2.66 4.50
C PHE A 435 -24.35 1.41 3.62
N TYR A 436 -24.04 1.53 2.32
CA TYR A 436 -24.07 0.40 1.39
C TYR A 436 -23.15 -0.75 1.82
N CYS A 437 -21.89 -0.45 2.15
CA CYS A 437 -20.93 -1.48 2.57
C CYS A 437 -21.27 -2.11 3.93
N MET A 438 -21.86 -1.35 4.86
CA MET A 438 -22.30 -1.88 6.15
C MET A 438 -23.50 -2.84 5.97
N LYS A 439 -24.48 -2.46 5.16
CA LYS A 439 -25.63 -3.33 4.81
C LYS A 439 -25.16 -4.63 4.14
N LEU A 440 -24.23 -4.53 3.19
CA LEU A 440 -23.63 -5.71 2.54
C LEU A 440 -22.96 -6.64 3.56
N LEU A 441 -22.22 -6.07 4.52
CA LEU A 441 -21.58 -6.87 5.57
C LEU A 441 -22.61 -7.60 6.45
N GLU A 442 -23.68 -6.91 6.88
CA GLU A 442 -24.72 -7.47 7.74
C GLU A 442 -25.57 -8.55 7.05
N GLU A 443 -25.78 -8.43 5.75
CA GLU A 443 -26.64 -9.34 4.99
C GLU A 443 -25.88 -10.50 4.36
N GLU A 444 -24.67 -10.26 3.85
CA GLU A 444 -23.93 -11.24 3.04
C GLU A 444 -22.63 -11.73 3.70
N GLY A 445 -22.19 -11.08 4.77
CA GLY A 445 -20.92 -11.40 5.44
C GLY A 445 -19.70 -10.92 4.66
N ILE A 446 -19.87 -9.99 3.71
CA ILE A 446 -18.77 -9.51 2.85
C ILE A 446 -18.23 -8.20 3.37
N CYS A 447 -16.97 -8.21 3.81
CA CYS A 447 -16.29 -7.02 4.32
C CYS A 447 -15.52 -6.33 3.19
N LEU A 448 -16.00 -5.15 2.77
CA LEU A 448 -15.37 -4.26 1.80
C LEU A 448 -14.86 -2.98 2.49
N VAL A 449 -14.19 -2.10 1.74
CA VAL A 449 -13.86 -0.75 2.24
C VAL A 449 -14.60 0.28 1.39
N PRO A 450 -15.40 1.20 1.97
CA PRO A 450 -16.17 2.17 1.22
C PRO A 450 -15.25 3.22 0.57
N GLY A 451 -15.69 3.79 -0.54
CA GLY A 451 -14.95 4.78 -1.33
C GLY A 451 -14.59 6.04 -0.54
N SER A 452 -15.47 6.46 0.36
CA SER A 452 -15.25 7.55 1.33
C SER A 452 -13.99 7.38 2.16
N GLY A 453 -13.55 6.14 2.41
CA GLY A 453 -12.30 5.85 3.10
C GLY A 453 -11.03 6.15 2.30
N PHE A 454 -11.14 6.34 0.98
CA PHE A 454 -10.04 6.64 0.06
C PHE A 454 -10.16 8.06 -0.52
N GLY A 455 -11.27 8.76 -0.24
CA GLY A 455 -11.68 9.94 -0.99
C GLY A 455 -12.16 9.60 -2.41
N GLN A 456 -13.07 10.41 -2.92
CA GLN A 456 -13.63 10.29 -4.27
C GLN A 456 -14.17 11.65 -4.72
N ARG A 457 -14.57 11.77 -5.99
CA ARG A 457 -15.25 12.98 -6.46
C ARG A 457 -16.61 13.13 -5.78
N GLU A 458 -17.00 14.36 -5.47
CA GLU A 458 -18.32 14.63 -4.89
C GLU A 458 -19.43 14.11 -5.81
N GLY A 459 -20.47 13.51 -5.21
CA GLY A 459 -21.57 12.87 -5.95
C GLY A 459 -21.25 11.51 -6.58
N THR A 460 -20.03 10.99 -6.39
CA THR A 460 -19.66 9.61 -6.80
C THR A 460 -19.50 8.72 -5.57
N PHE A 461 -19.80 7.43 -5.73
CA PHE A 461 -19.73 6.44 -4.66
C PHE A 461 -19.04 5.19 -5.17
N HIS A 462 -18.15 4.64 -4.35
CA HIS A 462 -17.33 3.49 -4.72
C HIS A 462 -17.19 2.53 -3.54
N PHE A 463 -16.60 1.37 -3.80
CA PHE A 463 -15.98 0.55 -2.77
C PHE A 463 -14.70 -0.07 -3.32
N ARG A 464 -13.74 -0.36 -2.45
CA ARG A 464 -12.57 -1.18 -2.80
C ARG A 464 -12.83 -2.63 -2.46
N MET A 465 -12.52 -3.51 -3.40
CA MET A 465 -12.46 -4.95 -3.20
C MET A 465 -11.09 -5.50 -3.60
N THR A 466 -10.61 -6.52 -2.89
CA THR A 466 -9.39 -7.26 -3.27
C THR A 466 -9.70 -8.41 -4.23
N ILE A 467 -8.82 -8.65 -5.21
CA ILE A 467 -8.88 -9.81 -6.12
C ILE A 467 -8.17 -11.04 -5.53
N LEU A 468 -7.72 -10.97 -4.28
CA LEU A 468 -6.93 -12.01 -3.62
C LEU A 468 -7.65 -13.33 -3.32
N PRO A 469 -8.98 -13.39 -3.05
CA PRO A 469 -9.63 -14.66 -2.76
C PRO A 469 -9.35 -15.72 -3.83
N PRO A 470 -9.34 -17.03 -3.50
CA PRO A 470 -9.22 -18.09 -4.49
C PRO A 470 -10.37 -17.97 -5.51
N THR A 471 -10.13 -18.34 -6.78
CA THR A 471 -11.05 -18.08 -7.89
C THR A 471 -12.50 -18.51 -7.60
N GLU A 472 -12.71 -19.69 -7.01
CA GLU A 472 -14.06 -20.17 -6.68
C GLU A 472 -14.72 -19.35 -5.56
N LYS A 473 -13.96 -18.94 -4.55
CA LYS A 473 -14.45 -18.04 -3.49
C LYS A 473 -14.72 -16.64 -4.04
N LEU A 474 -13.89 -16.15 -4.98
CA LEU A 474 -14.09 -14.88 -5.66
C LEU A 474 -15.39 -14.88 -6.48
N LYS A 475 -15.66 -15.93 -7.26
CA LYS A 475 -16.94 -16.07 -8.00
C LYS A 475 -18.14 -16.00 -7.06
N LEU A 476 -18.07 -16.66 -5.89
CA LEU A 476 -19.13 -16.60 -4.88
C LEU A 476 -19.31 -15.20 -4.30
N VAL A 477 -18.21 -14.51 -3.96
CA VAL A 477 -18.23 -13.12 -3.48
C VAL A 477 -18.88 -12.19 -4.51
N LEU A 478 -18.45 -12.29 -5.77
CA LEU A 478 -18.99 -11.49 -6.87
C LEU A 478 -20.49 -11.73 -7.08
N LYS A 479 -20.92 -12.99 -7.02
CA LYS A 479 -22.34 -13.35 -7.10
C LYS A 479 -23.14 -12.75 -5.95
N LYS A 480 -22.66 -12.87 -4.72
CA LYS A 480 -23.32 -12.29 -3.53
C LYS A 480 -23.41 -10.77 -3.61
N ILE A 481 -22.35 -10.08 -4.04
CA ILE A 481 -22.37 -8.62 -4.25
C ILE A 481 -23.40 -8.24 -5.31
N LYS A 482 -23.44 -8.96 -6.45
CA LYS A 482 -24.44 -8.75 -7.50
C LYS A 482 -25.87 -8.93 -6.97
N ASP A 483 -26.14 -10.06 -6.31
CA ASP A 483 -27.47 -10.40 -5.79
C ASP A 483 -27.91 -9.37 -4.73
N PHE A 484 -27.00 -8.95 -3.84
CA PHE A 484 -27.24 -7.87 -2.87
C PHE A 484 -27.52 -6.53 -3.56
N HIS A 485 -26.69 -6.12 -4.52
CA HIS A 485 -26.84 -4.83 -5.21
C HIS A 485 -28.20 -4.69 -5.89
N LEU A 486 -28.67 -5.75 -6.56
CA LEU A 486 -29.97 -5.77 -7.23
C LEU A 486 -31.14 -5.69 -6.24
N ARG A 487 -31.02 -6.32 -5.06
CA ARG A 487 -32.04 -6.23 -4.00
C ARG A 487 -32.03 -4.85 -3.35
N PHE A 488 -30.85 -4.36 -2.98
CA PHE A 488 -30.65 -3.06 -2.35
C PHE A 488 -31.20 -1.94 -3.24
N THR A 489 -30.83 -1.92 -4.52
CA THR A 489 -31.35 -0.89 -5.44
C THR A 489 -32.87 -0.97 -5.57
N LYS A 490 -33.45 -2.17 -5.69
CA LYS A 490 -34.91 -2.35 -5.74
C LYS A 490 -35.64 -1.90 -4.47
N GLU A 491 -35.05 -2.11 -3.29
CA GLU A 491 -35.60 -1.66 -2.00
C GLU A 491 -35.68 -0.12 -1.93
N PHE A 492 -34.67 0.56 -2.50
CA PHE A 492 -34.57 2.02 -2.48
C PHE A 492 -35.00 2.72 -3.77
N SER A 493 -35.52 1.99 -4.76
CA SER A 493 -36.05 2.54 -6.01
C SER A 493 -37.29 3.40 -5.81
#